data_AF-A0A2W5KJS3-F1
#
_entry.id   AF-A0A2W5KJS3-F1
#
_cell.length_a   1.000
_cell.length_b   1.000
_cell.length_c   1.000
_cell.angle_alpha   90.00
_cell.angle_beta   90.00
_cell.angle_gamma   90.00
#
_symmetry.space_group_name_H-M   'P 1'
#
loop_
_entity.id
_entity.type
_entity.pdbx_description
1 polymer ?
#
loop_
_entity_poly.entity_id
_entity_poly.type
_entity_poly.pdbx_seq_one_letter_code
_entity_poly.pdbx_strand_id
1 'polypeptide(L)'
;MAQYQNIFTRVQVRGPLYAGVPMDRPGPFERQTPLQFSYWLGKFGDAQIGPIYLGWLGVASLMFGFAAIEIIGLNMLASVNWSPQAFIREFFWLQLPPPLEKHGLDFFPPLKEGGWYRLAGFLLTISILLWWVRMYRRARALGLGTHVAWAFASAIWLFLVLGFFRPLAMGNWAEGVPFGIFPHLDWTQNFSLRYGNLFYNPFHALSIAFLYGSALLFAMHAGTILAVSRYGGDREIEQIVDRGTATERAALFWRWTMGFNATMESIHRWAWWFAVLVTLTGGIGILLTGTVVDNWQEWAGRHGFGTQTVTQQVAQAPASAAPGSTAPGSSSGAAGQQPGAPGGGGAQPAAAGGADVAAGEKVFAKCRTCHEVGPGAKAKIGPPLTGVVGRPAASVPGFAYSEALKKKAPEIGSWDKAKLEEWLTDPSKYAGGQVKMLFKLANPEERKAVVDYLETQK
;
A
#
# COMPACT_ATOMS: atom_id res chain seq x y z
N MET A 1 29.97 -39.21 3.52
CA MET A 1 28.72 -39.64 4.19
C MET A 1 27.79 -38.45 4.32
N ALA A 2 26.50 -38.61 4.00
CA ALA A 2 25.51 -37.56 4.21
C ALA A 2 25.25 -37.36 5.72
N GLN A 3 25.13 -36.11 6.17
CA GLN A 3 24.84 -35.76 7.57
C GLN A 3 23.36 -35.35 7.72
N TYR A 4 22.80 -35.49 8.93
CA TYR A 4 21.47 -34.97 9.25
C TYR A 4 21.49 -33.44 9.27
N GLN A 5 20.54 -32.82 8.56
CA GLN A 5 20.52 -31.37 8.32
C GLN A 5 19.68 -30.57 9.34
N ASN A 6 19.08 -31.24 10.33
CA ASN A 6 18.24 -30.62 11.35
C ASN A 6 17.03 -29.81 10.84
N ILE A 7 16.47 -30.18 9.68
CA ILE A 7 15.28 -29.53 9.09
C ILE A 7 13.98 -30.09 9.67
N PHE A 8 13.92 -31.41 9.91
CA PHE A 8 12.72 -32.08 10.43
C PHE A 8 13.06 -32.98 11.60
N THR A 9 12.33 -32.84 12.71
CA THR A 9 12.47 -33.69 13.89
C THR A 9 12.19 -35.15 13.54
N ARG A 10 13.25 -35.97 13.48
CA ARG A 10 13.17 -37.40 13.13
C ARG A 10 12.37 -38.19 14.16
N VAL A 11 12.73 -38.02 15.42
CA VAL A 11 12.08 -38.67 16.57
C VAL A 11 11.56 -37.57 17.48
N GLN A 12 10.23 -37.49 17.61
CA GLN A 12 9.60 -36.54 18.51
C GLN A 12 9.43 -37.16 19.89
N VAL A 13 9.60 -36.36 20.93
CA VAL A 13 9.32 -36.73 22.32
C VAL A 13 8.09 -36.00 22.83
N ARG A 14 7.49 -36.50 23.91
CA ARG A 14 6.37 -35.86 24.60
C ARG A 14 6.63 -35.87 26.10
N GLY A 15 6.45 -34.71 26.72
CA GLY A 15 6.31 -34.57 28.17
C GLY A 15 4.89 -34.15 28.53
N PRO A 16 4.61 -33.91 29.83
CA PRO A 16 3.40 -33.24 30.26
C PRO A 16 3.24 -31.87 29.59
N LEU A 17 2.00 -31.45 29.38
CA LEU A 17 1.68 -30.13 28.85
C LEU A 17 2.23 -29.03 29.76
N TYR A 18 2.90 -28.03 29.17
CA TYR A 18 3.48 -26.93 29.90
C TYR A 18 2.51 -25.75 30.01
N ALA A 19 2.11 -25.38 31.24
CA ALA A 19 1.19 -24.28 31.49
C ALA A 19 1.81 -22.88 31.29
N GLY A 20 3.12 -22.80 31.08
CA GLY A 20 3.89 -21.55 31.00
C GLY A 20 4.41 -21.07 32.35
N VAL A 21 5.42 -20.20 32.33
CA VAL A 21 6.01 -19.58 33.55
C VAL A 21 4.92 -18.89 34.38
N PRO A 22 4.86 -19.09 35.71
CA PRO A 22 3.97 -18.33 36.59
C PRO A 22 4.22 -16.82 36.47
N MET A 23 3.17 -16.01 36.62
CA MET A 23 3.32 -14.55 36.63
C MET A 23 3.37 -14.05 38.06
N ASP A 24 4.34 -13.20 38.41
CA ASP A 24 4.51 -12.66 39.76
C ASP A 24 3.30 -11.82 40.23
N ARG A 25 2.58 -11.22 39.27
CA ARG A 25 1.34 -10.49 39.49
C ARG A 25 0.26 -11.04 38.56
N PRO A 26 -0.36 -12.19 38.90
CA PRO A 26 -1.45 -12.71 38.10
C PRO A 26 -2.59 -11.70 38.16
N GLY A 27 -2.97 -11.17 37.00
CA GLY A 27 -4.22 -10.41 36.90
C GLY A 27 -5.42 -11.33 37.10
N PRO A 28 -6.66 -10.82 37.05
CA PRO A 28 -7.87 -11.62 37.25
C PRO A 28 -8.14 -12.63 36.11
N PHE A 29 -7.24 -12.74 35.12
CA PHE A 29 -7.38 -13.61 33.96
C PHE A 29 -6.34 -14.71 34.00
N GLU A 30 -6.81 -15.94 33.83
CA GLU A 30 -5.96 -17.12 33.67
C GLU A 30 -5.68 -17.41 32.19
N ARG A 31 -4.70 -18.27 31.93
CA ARG A 31 -4.45 -18.77 30.57
C ARG A 31 -5.53 -19.79 30.21
N GLN A 32 -6.08 -19.69 29.01
CA GLN A 32 -7.16 -20.55 28.54
C GLN A 32 -6.64 -21.75 27.74
N THR A 33 -7.31 -22.89 27.92
CA THR A 33 -7.14 -24.19 27.25
C THR A 33 -8.13 -24.33 26.08
N PRO A 34 -7.83 -25.11 25.01
CA PRO A 34 -7.18 -26.42 25.08
C PRO A 34 -5.66 -26.40 24.92
N LEU A 35 -5.03 -27.27 25.68
CA LEU A 35 -3.64 -27.69 25.51
C LEU A 35 -3.66 -29.02 24.75
N GLN A 36 -3.10 -29.06 23.55
CA GLN A 36 -3.05 -30.28 22.74
C GLN A 36 -1.72 -30.39 22.00
N PHE A 37 -1.38 -31.60 21.55
CA PHE A 37 -0.23 -31.83 20.71
C PHE A 37 -0.64 -32.02 19.25
N SER A 38 0.05 -31.34 18.34
CA SER A 38 0.00 -31.61 16.90
C SER A 38 1.26 -32.32 16.46
N TYR A 39 1.10 -33.57 15.98
CA TYR A 39 2.21 -34.35 15.42
C TYR A 39 2.90 -33.62 14.26
N TRP A 40 2.12 -33.02 13.38
CA TRP A 40 2.63 -32.36 12.19
C TRP A 40 3.36 -31.04 12.52
N LEU A 41 2.87 -30.25 13.48
CA LEU A 41 3.63 -29.08 13.96
C LEU A 41 4.94 -29.50 14.62
N GLY A 42 4.93 -30.61 15.37
CA GLY A 42 6.12 -31.19 15.99
C GLY A 42 7.20 -31.67 15.00
N LYS A 43 6.90 -31.74 13.68
CA LYS A 43 7.92 -32.04 12.67
C LYS A 43 8.81 -30.84 12.35
N PHE A 44 8.32 -29.62 12.58
CA PHE A 44 9.01 -28.37 12.26
C PHE A 44 9.39 -27.56 13.51
N GLY A 45 8.78 -27.82 14.66
CA GLY A 45 9.03 -27.08 15.89
C GLY A 45 8.36 -27.72 17.11
N ASP A 46 7.81 -26.89 18.00
CA ASP A 46 7.05 -27.35 19.16
C ASP A 46 5.71 -27.97 18.72
N ALA A 47 5.35 -29.10 19.33
CA ALA A 47 4.08 -29.78 19.09
C ALA A 47 2.92 -29.20 19.89
N GLN A 48 3.19 -28.50 21.00
CA GLN A 48 2.16 -27.99 21.89
C GLN A 48 1.42 -26.78 21.27
N ILE A 49 0.09 -26.85 21.28
CA ILE A 49 -0.81 -25.73 20.95
C ILE A 49 -1.48 -25.28 22.25
N GLY A 50 -1.36 -24.00 22.58
CA GLY A 50 -1.88 -23.42 23.83
C GLY A 50 -0.90 -23.52 25.01
N PRO A 51 -1.26 -22.95 26.18
CA PRO A 51 -2.49 -22.20 26.44
C PRO A 51 -2.31 -20.73 26.06
N ILE A 52 -3.40 -19.99 25.83
CA ILE A 52 -3.33 -18.57 25.45
C ILE A 52 -3.75 -17.66 26.60
N TYR A 53 -3.01 -16.57 26.82
CA TYR A 53 -3.48 -15.52 27.71
C TYR A 53 -4.39 -14.54 26.97
N LEU A 54 -5.61 -14.39 27.45
CA LEU A 54 -6.61 -13.46 26.92
C LEU A 54 -7.28 -12.67 28.06
N GLY A 55 -6.65 -11.59 28.50
CA GLY A 55 -7.29 -10.60 29.39
C GLY A 55 -8.09 -9.55 28.61
N TRP A 56 -8.69 -8.59 29.32
CA TRP A 56 -9.57 -7.58 28.72
C TRP A 56 -9.03 -6.86 27.48
N LEU A 57 -7.74 -6.49 27.46
CA LEU A 57 -7.12 -5.85 26.28
C LEU A 57 -7.10 -6.76 25.06
N GLY A 58 -6.87 -8.06 25.27
CA GLY A 58 -6.89 -9.04 24.18
C GLY A 58 -8.30 -9.29 23.69
N VAL A 59 -9.27 -9.46 24.59
CA VAL A 59 -10.69 -9.61 24.22
C VAL A 59 -11.18 -8.38 23.45
N ALA A 60 -10.95 -7.17 23.98
CA ALA A 60 -11.34 -5.94 23.32
C ALA A 60 -10.67 -5.80 21.96
N SER A 61 -9.36 -6.08 21.85
CA SER A 61 -8.65 -6.08 20.57
C SER A 61 -9.30 -7.01 19.54
N LEU A 62 -9.64 -8.25 19.93
CA LEU A 62 -10.31 -9.20 19.06
C LEU A 62 -11.73 -8.74 18.67
N MET A 63 -12.50 -8.18 19.60
CA MET A 63 -13.84 -7.65 19.32
C MET A 63 -13.80 -6.52 18.30
N PHE A 64 -12.91 -5.55 18.49
CA PHE A 64 -12.75 -4.43 17.55
C PHE A 64 -12.23 -4.90 16.18
N GLY A 65 -11.29 -5.84 16.17
CA GLY A 65 -10.75 -6.40 14.93
C GLY A 65 -11.80 -7.19 14.16
N PHE A 66 -12.57 -8.03 14.87
CA PHE A 66 -13.69 -8.77 14.30
C PHE A 66 -14.74 -7.83 13.71
N ALA A 67 -15.16 -6.81 14.45
CA ALA A 67 -16.11 -5.81 13.96
C ALA A 67 -15.60 -5.09 12.70
N ALA A 68 -14.31 -4.74 12.64
CA ALA A 68 -13.72 -4.13 11.44
C ALA A 68 -13.75 -5.09 10.24
N ILE A 69 -13.39 -6.37 10.43
CA ILE A 69 -13.41 -7.41 9.39
C ILE A 69 -14.83 -7.63 8.88
N GLU A 70 -15.81 -7.71 9.78
CA GLU A 70 -17.22 -7.87 9.42
C GLU A 70 -17.73 -6.68 8.60
N ILE A 71 -17.40 -5.44 8.99
CA ILE A 71 -17.78 -4.26 8.20
C ILE A 71 -17.19 -4.35 6.78
N ILE A 72 -15.93 -4.73 6.64
CA ILE A 72 -15.28 -4.89 5.33
C ILE A 72 -15.98 -5.99 4.53
N GLY A 73 -16.14 -7.18 5.12
CA GLY A 73 -16.74 -8.35 4.46
C GLY A 73 -18.19 -8.14 4.04
N LEU A 74 -19.01 -7.52 4.90
CA LEU A 74 -20.41 -7.21 4.59
C LEU A 74 -20.54 -6.14 3.50
N ASN A 75 -19.66 -5.14 3.46
CA ASN A 75 -19.66 -4.16 2.37
C ASN A 75 -19.23 -4.80 1.03
N MET A 76 -18.23 -5.69 1.06
CA MET A 76 -17.83 -6.47 -0.11
C MET A 76 -18.98 -7.36 -0.60
N LEU A 77 -19.68 -8.05 0.30
CA LEU A 77 -20.84 -8.89 -0.04
C LEU A 77 -22.03 -8.06 -0.56
N ALA A 78 -22.28 -6.90 0.02
CA ALA A 78 -23.29 -5.97 -0.46
C ALA A 78 -23.00 -5.46 -1.87
N SER A 79 -21.71 -5.26 -2.22
CA SER A 79 -21.31 -4.77 -3.55
C SER A 79 -21.63 -5.75 -4.69
N VAL A 80 -21.83 -7.03 -4.36
CA VAL A 80 -22.25 -8.09 -5.29
C VAL A 80 -23.70 -8.53 -5.04
N ASN A 81 -24.55 -7.62 -4.58
CA ASN A 81 -25.97 -7.84 -4.31
C ASN A 81 -26.24 -9.04 -3.39
N TRP A 82 -25.40 -9.25 -2.38
CA TRP A 82 -25.54 -10.33 -1.40
C TRP A 82 -25.47 -11.75 -1.99
N SER A 83 -24.97 -11.92 -3.23
CA SER A 83 -24.77 -13.24 -3.83
C SER A 83 -23.49 -13.90 -3.28
N PRO A 84 -23.58 -15.05 -2.58
CA PRO A 84 -22.40 -15.77 -2.11
C PRO A 84 -21.53 -16.29 -3.26
N GLN A 85 -22.14 -16.67 -4.39
CA GLN A 85 -21.41 -17.15 -5.57
C GLN A 85 -20.59 -16.04 -6.21
N ALA A 86 -21.19 -14.85 -6.41
CA ALA A 86 -20.48 -13.69 -6.92
C ALA A 86 -19.38 -13.24 -5.95
N PHE A 87 -19.66 -13.25 -4.64
CA PHE A 87 -18.67 -12.91 -3.62
C PHE A 87 -17.42 -13.79 -3.70
N ILE A 88 -17.58 -15.11 -3.79
CA ILE A 88 -16.44 -16.03 -3.91
C ILE A 88 -15.70 -15.83 -5.24
N ARG A 89 -16.44 -15.69 -6.36
CA ARG A 89 -15.85 -15.49 -7.69
C ARG A 89 -15.03 -14.20 -7.77
N GLU A 90 -15.53 -13.12 -7.20
CA GLU A 90 -14.98 -11.77 -7.34
C GLU A 90 -14.16 -11.33 -6.12
N PHE A 91 -14.02 -12.18 -5.10
CA PHE A 91 -13.43 -11.86 -3.80
C PHE A 91 -12.16 -10.99 -3.87
N PHE A 92 -11.24 -11.30 -4.77
CA PHE A 92 -9.99 -10.56 -4.92
C PHE A 92 -10.15 -9.13 -5.47
N TRP A 93 -11.23 -8.84 -6.18
CA TRP A 93 -11.55 -7.53 -6.74
C TRP A 93 -12.47 -6.68 -5.86
N LEU A 94 -13.12 -7.29 -4.86
CA LEU A 94 -14.02 -6.57 -3.96
C LEU A 94 -13.25 -5.60 -3.06
N GLN A 95 -13.92 -4.53 -2.63
CA GLN A 95 -13.35 -3.52 -1.75
C GLN A 95 -14.37 -2.84 -0.85
N LEU A 96 -13.86 -2.30 0.25
CA LEU A 96 -14.42 -1.15 0.94
C LEU A 96 -13.53 0.09 0.64
N PRO A 97 -13.97 1.00 -0.24
CA PRO A 97 -13.17 2.16 -0.66
C PRO A 97 -13.18 3.30 0.38
N PRO A 98 -12.17 4.18 0.38
CA PRO A 98 -12.17 5.39 1.19
C PRO A 98 -13.30 6.37 0.78
N PRO A 99 -13.61 7.39 1.61
CA PRO A 99 -14.57 8.43 1.24
C PRO A 99 -14.17 9.16 -0.03
N LEU A 100 -15.17 9.66 -0.76
CA LEU A 100 -14.96 10.51 -1.93
C LEU A 100 -14.27 11.83 -1.55
N GLU A 101 -13.46 12.38 -2.46
CA GLU A 101 -12.67 13.60 -2.22
C GLU A 101 -13.52 14.79 -1.74
N LYS A 102 -14.77 14.89 -2.20
CA LYS A 102 -15.72 15.96 -1.80
C LYS A 102 -15.96 16.05 -0.28
N HIS A 103 -15.71 14.96 0.46
CA HIS A 103 -15.91 14.90 1.91
C HIS A 103 -14.69 15.38 2.70
N GLY A 104 -13.54 15.61 2.06
CA GLY A 104 -12.33 16.11 2.73
C GLY A 104 -11.95 15.30 3.97
N LEU A 105 -11.91 15.98 5.13
CA LEU A 105 -11.64 15.37 6.44
C LEU A 105 -12.89 15.10 7.28
N ASP A 106 -14.09 15.12 6.70
CA ASP A 106 -15.32 14.84 7.44
C ASP A 106 -15.16 13.53 8.24
N PHE A 107 -15.49 13.63 9.52
CA PHE A 107 -15.35 12.52 10.44
C PHE A 107 -16.48 11.50 10.23
N PHE A 108 -17.67 11.96 9.82
CA PHE A 108 -18.87 11.14 9.63
C PHE A 108 -19.49 11.34 8.23
N PRO A 109 -18.78 11.01 7.14
CA PRO A 109 -19.38 11.03 5.82
C PRO A 109 -20.53 10.01 5.76
N PRO A 110 -21.51 10.19 4.86
CA PRO A 110 -22.62 9.26 4.70
C PRO A 110 -22.13 7.80 4.58
N LEU A 111 -22.84 6.86 5.19
CA LEU A 111 -22.40 5.45 5.26
C LEU A 111 -22.05 4.85 3.89
N LYS A 112 -22.89 5.13 2.88
CA LYS A 112 -22.69 4.67 1.49
C LYS A 112 -21.55 5.39 0.75
N GLU A 113 -21.07 6.51 1.27
CA GLU A 113 -20.06 7.38 0.65
C GLU A 113 -18.74 7.39 1.43
N GLY A 114 -18.43 6.28 2.12
CA GLY A 114 -17.17 6.10 2.85
C GLY A 114 -17.29 6.08 4.37
N GLY A 115 -18.49 6.28 4.94
CA GLY A 115 -18.68 6.17 6.39
C GLY A 115 -18.29 4.79 6.95
N TRP A 116 -18.59 3.71 6.21
CA TRP A 116 -18.16 2.35 6.59
C TRP A 116 -16.64 2.18 6.61
N TYR A 117 -15.93 2.80 5.67
CA TYR A 117 -14.48 2.79 5.63
C TYR A 117 -13.87 3.47 6.86
N ARG A 118 -14.41 4.65 7.22
CA ARG A 118 -13.97 5.39 8.41
C ARG A 118 -14.17 4.58 9.68
N LEU A 119 -15.34 3.96 9.83
CA LEU A 119 -15.64 3.10 10.97
C LEU A 119 -14.73 1.86 11.02
N ALA A 120 -14.56 1.16 9.91
CA ALA A 120 -13.67 0.00 9.83
C ALA A 120 -12.22 0.36 10.17
N GLY A 121 -11.69 1.45 9.60
CA GLY A 121 -10.34 1.94 9.90
C GLY A 121 -10.15 2.36 11.35
N PHE A 122 -11.14 3.00 11.95
CA PHE A 122 -11.13 3.38 13.37
C PHE A 122 -11.10 2.14 14.29
N LEU A 123 -12.00 1.19 14.08
CA LEU A 123 -12.08 -0.04 14.88
C LEU A 123 -10.81 -0.89 14.71
N LEU A 124 -10.30 -1.02 13.48
CA LEU A 124 -9.06 -1.72 13.19
C LEU A 124 -7.87 -1.07 13.91
N THR A 125 -7.79 0.26 13.90
CA THR A 125 -6.73 1.01 14.60
C THR A 125 -6.77 0.75 16.10
N ILE A 126 -7.96 0.81 16.71
CA ILE A 126 -8.14 0.47 18.15
C ILE A 126 -7.71 -0.97 18.42
N SER A 127 -8.13 -1.92 17.58
CA SER A 127 -7.76 -3.33 17.71
C SER A 127 -6.24 -3.52 17.76
N ILE A 128 -5.52 -2.91 16.82
CA ILE A 128 -4.07 -2.99 16.70
C ILE A 128 -3.37 -2.34 17.92
N LEU A 129 -3.80 -1.16 18.35
CA LEU A 129 -3.22 -0.47 19.50
C LEU A 129 -3.46 -1.24 20.81
N LEU A 130 -4.65 -1.82 21.00
CA LEU A 130 -4.93 -2.69 22.15
C LEU A 130 -4.06 -3.95 22.12
N TRP A 131 -3.80 -4.51 20.93
CA TRP A 131 -2.89 -5.64 20.78
C TRP A 131 -1.45 -5.27 21.13
N TRP A 132 -1.01 -4.08 20.77
CA TRP A 132 0.29 -3.53 21.16
C TRP A 132 0.41 -3.42 22.69
N VAL A 133 -0.59 -2.85 23.36
CA VAL A 133 -0.60 -2.75 24.83
C VAL A 133 -0.61 -4.15 25.46
N ARG A 134 -1.36 -5.10 24.87
CA ARG A 134 -1.33 -6.51 25.30
C ARG A 134 0.09 -7.07 25.23
N MET A 135 0.78 -6.94 24.10
CA MET A 135 2.16 -7.42 23.92
C MET A 135 3.12 -6.81 24.94
N TYR A 136 3.07 -5.48 25.12
CA TYR A 136 3.87 -4.77 26.11
C TYR A 136 3.64 -5.33 27.52
N ARG A 137 2.37 -5.46 27.94
CA ARG A 137 2.02 -5.96 29.28
C ARG A 137 2.39 -7.43 29.48
N ARG A 138 2.42 -8.26 28.43
CA ARG A 138 2.88 -9.65 28.54
C ARG A 138 4.38 -9.73 28.76
N ALA A 139 5.17 -8.94 28.05
CA ALA A 139 6.62 -8.85 28.29
C ALA A 139 6.92 -8.40 29.73
N ARG A 140 6.27 -7.32 30.20
CA ARG A 140 6.47 -6.82 31.57
C ARG A 140 6.02 -7.80 32.66
N ALA A 141 4.94 -8.55 32.43
CA ALA A 141 4.46 -9.55 33.39
C ALA A 141 5.42 -10.75 33.55
N LEU A 142 6.32 -10.97 32.59
CA LEU A 142 7.35 -12.01 32.62
C LEU A 142 8.74 -11.47 33.00
N GLY A 143 8.85 -10.18 33.38
CA GLY A 143 10.14 -9.55 33.67
C GLY A 143 11.04 -9.34 32.45
N LEU A 144 10.50 -9.46 31.23
CA LEU A 144 11.26 -9.38 29.98
C LEU A 144 11.41 -7.92 29.49
N GLY A 145 12.43 -7.69 28.66
CA GLY A 145 12.54 -6.46 27.87
C GLY A 145 11.41 -6.31 26.83
N THR A 146 11.07 -5.09 26.46
CA THR A 146 9.90 -4.79 25.60
C THR A 146 10.24 -4.67 24.11
N HIS A 147 11.33 -5.30 23.67
CA HIS A 147 11.88 -5.20 22.30
C HIS A 147 10.85 -5.53 21.21
N VAL A 148 10.04 -6.58 21.40
CA VAL A 148 9.02 -6.98 20.42
C VAL A 148 7.89 -5.93 20.32
N ALA A 149 7.49 -5.32 21.44
CA ALA A 149 6.50 -4.24 21.43
C ALA A 149 7.03 -3.01 20.69
N TRP A 150 8.30 -2.66 20.84
CA TRP A 150 8.91 -1.56 20.11
C TRP A 150 9.05 -1.84 18.61
N ALA A 151 9.40 -3.07 18.21
CA ALA A 151 9.37 -3.45 16.80
C ALA A 151 7.95 -3.36 16.21
N PHE A 152 6.96 -3.82 16.96
CA PHE A 152 5.56 -3.73 16.53
C PHE A 152 5.10 -2.26 16.42
N ALA A 153 5.55 -1.37 17.31
CA ALA A 153 5.27 0.07 17.21
C ALA A 153 5.77 0.68 15.90
N SER A 154 6.93 0.24 15.39
CA SER A 154 7.44 0.67 14.07
C SER A 154 6.55 0.23 12.91
N ALA A 155 6.00 -0.99 12.98
CA ALA A 155 5.02 -1.45 11.98
C ALA A 155 3.70 -0.66 12.08
N ILE A 156 3.24 -0.37 13.30
CA ILE A 156 2.07 0.48 13.54
C ILE A 156 2.29 1.89 13.00
N TRP A 157 3.51 2.42 13.10
CA TRP A 157 3.86 3.71 12.52
C TRP A 157 3.59 3.75 11.00
N LEU A 158 4.10 2.81 10.22
CA LEU A 158 3.82 2.76 8.78
C LEU A 158 2.32 2.61 8.49
N PHE A 159 1.63 1.74 9.23
CA PHE A 159 0.18 1.56 9.11
C PHE A 159 -0.59 2.88 9.34
N LEU A 160 -0.26 3.61 10.41
CA LEU A 160 -0.88 4.89 10.73
C LEU A 160 -0.52 5.97 9.71
N VAL A 161 0.71 5.99 9.19
CA VAL A 161 1.08 6.92 8.12
C VAL A 161 0.20 6.71 6.89
N LEU A 162 0.05 5.47 6.44
CA LEU A 162 -0.71 5.12 5.24
C LEU A 162 -2.20 5.47 5.36
N GLY A 163 -2.83 5.13 6.49
CA GLY A 163 -4.28 5.23 6.65
C GLY A 163 -4.78 6.45 7.44
N PHE A 164 -3.89 7.17 8.14
CA PHE A 164 -4.29 8.23 9.07
C PHE A 164 -3.44 9.50 8.96
N PHE A 165 -2.15 9.47 9.30
CA PHE A 165 -1.34 10.70 9.39
C PHE A 165 -1.14 11.39 8.05
N ARG A 166 -0.85 10.65 6.98
CA ARG A 166 -0.71 11.25 5.65
C ARG A 166 -2.06 11.76 5.12
N PRO A 167 -3.16 10.99 5.10
CA PRO A 167 -4.47 11.52 4.71
C PRO A 167 -4.88 12.78 5.48
N LEU A 168 -4.58 12.82 6.80
CA LEU A 168 -4.80 14.00 7.63
C LEU A 168 -3.96 15.20 7.16
N ALA A 169 -2.67 15.00 6.91
CA ALA A 169 -1.77 16.04 6.43
C ALA A 169 -2.14 16.55 5.02
N MET A 170 -2.68 15.68 4.16
CA MET A 170 -3.19 16.01 2.83
C MET A 170 -4.58 16.67 2.87
N GLY A 171 -5.24 16.72 4.03
CA GLY A 171 -6.57 17.30 4.17
C GLY A 171 -7.70 16.47 3.53
N ASN A 172 -7.49 15.18 3.25
CA ASN A 172 -8.50 14.36 2.60
C ASN A 172 -8.40 12.85 2.91
N TRP A 173 -9.50 12.24 3.35
CA TRP A 173 -9.56 10.79 3.61
C TRP A 173 -9.53 9.93 2.33
N ALA A 174 -9.82 10.50 1.16
CA ALA A 174 -9.71 9.82 -0.13
C ALA A 174 -8.27 9.35 -0.45
N GLU A 175 -7.27 9.95 0.20
CA GLU A 175 -5.86 9.56 0.09
C GLU A 175 -5.54 8.23 0.78
N GLY A 176 -6.46 7.70 1.60
CA GLY A 176 -6.29 6.45 2.33
C GLY A 176 -6.27 5.20 1.43
N VAL A 177 -5.71 4.12 1.98
CA VAL A 177 -5.63 2.82 1.29
C VAL A 177 -7.00 2.13 1.37
N PRO A 178 -7.59 1.62 0.27
CA PRO A 178 -8.84 0.85 0.31
C PRO A 178 -8.64 -0.52 0.97
N PHE A 179 -9.68 -1.07 1.61
CA PHE A 179 -9.65 -2.44 2.11
C PHE A 179 -10.09 -3.40 1.00
N GLY A 180 -9.14 -4.09 0.35
CA GLY A 180 -9.39 -5.07 -0.70
C GLY A 180 -8.09 -5.65 -1.23
N ILE A 181 -8.11 -6.88 -1.79
CA ILE A 181 -6.88 -7.59 -2.18
C ILE A 181 -6.23 -6.96 -3.41
N PHE A 182 -6.86 -6.94 -4.58
CA PHE A 182 -6.32 -6.20 -5.72
C PHE A 182 -6.45 -4.68 -5.57
N PRO A 183 -7.54 -4.14 -4.97
CA PRO A 183 -7.68 -2.69 -4.81
C PRO A 183 -6.55 -2.00 -4.00
N HIS A 184 -5.98 -2.64 -2.97
CA HIS A 184 -4.83 -2.04 -2.27
C HIS A 184 -3.52 -2.14 -3.08
N LEU A 185 -3.38 -3.12 -3.98
CA LEU A 185 -2.27 -3.20 -4.92
C LEU A 185 -2.38 -2.09 -5.97
N ASP A 186 -3.58 -1.87 -6.50
CA ASP A 186 -3.86 -0.77 -7.42
C ASP A 186 -3.55 0.57 -6.77
N TRP A 187 -3.94 0.76 -5.50
CA TRP A 187 -3.56 1.96 -4.73
C TRP A 187 -2.04 2.11 -4.66
N THR A 188 -1.30 1.04 -4.37
CA THR A 188 0.17 1.07 -4.25
C THR A 188 0.83 1.49 -5.56
N GLN A 189 0.37 0.92 -6.68
CA GLN A 189 0.87 1.30 -8.01
C GLN A 189 0.52 2.75 -8.34
N ASN A 190 -0.75 3.14 -8.18
CA ASN A 190 -1.23 4.48 -8.50
C ASN A 190 -0.56 5.55 -7.64
N PHE A 191 -0.26 5.25 -6.38
CA PHE A 191 0.50 6.11 -5.48
C PHE A 191 1.89 6.43 -6.05
N SER A 192 2.62 5.41 -6.52
CA SER A 192 3.92 5.59 -7.17
C SER A 192 3.82 6.43 -8.44
N LEU A 193 2.81 6.16 -9.27
CA LEU A 193 2.61 6.89 -10.53
C LEU A 193 2.26 8.36 -10.28
N ARG A 194 1.39 8.64 -9.31
CA ARG A 194 0.93 10.00 -8.99
C ARG A 194 2.07 10.90 -8.53
N TYR A 195 2.99 10.37 -7.73
CA TYR A 195 4.05 11.16 -7.10
C TYR A 195 5.43 10.99 -7.77
N GLY A 196 5.42 10.74 -9.08
CA GLY A 196 6.64 10.78 -9.89
C GLY A 196 7.64 9.66 -9.58
N ASN A 197 7.14 8.41 -9.54
CA ASN A 197 7.91 7.17 -9.39
C ASN A 197 8.70 7.07 -8.07
N LEU A 198 8.18 6.25 -7.15
CA LEU A 198 8.78 6.02 -5.82
C LEU A 198 10.18 5.43 -5.85
N PHE A 199 10.69 4.89 -6.96
CA PHE A 199 12.09 4.46 -7.04
C PHE A 199 13.08 5.61 -6.81
N TYR A 200 12.67 6.86 -7.01
CA TYR A 200 13.48 8.04 -6.72
C TYR A 200 13.30 8.59 -5.30
N ASN A 201 12.40 8.00 -4.50
CA ASN A 201 12.26 8.35 -3.09
C ASN A 201 13.39 7.65 -2.29
N PRO A 202 14.30 8.40 -1.64
CA PRO A 202 15.44 7.81 -0.93
C PRO A 202 15.01 6.94 0.26
N PHE A 203 13.90 7.27 0.93
CA PHE A 203 13.38 6.48 2.04
C PHE A 203 12.71 5.20 1.56
N HIS A 204 12.11 5.20 0.36
CA HIS A 204 11.64 3.97 -0.27
C HIS A 204 12.80 3.03 -0.59
N ALA A 205 13.91 3.56 -1.15
CA ALA A 205 15.11 2.79 -1.40
C ALA A 205 15.74 2.21 -0.12
N LEU A 206 15.80 3.01 0.97
CA LEU A 206 16.25 2.53 2.28
C LEU A 206 15.34 1.41 2.81
N SER A 207 14.03 1.57 2.72
CA SER A 207 13.07 0.54 3.14
C SER A 207 13.27 -0.77 2.38
N ILE A 208 13.57 -0.71 1.07
CA ILE A 208 13.91 -1.89 0.26
C ILE A 208 15.24 -2.50 0.73
N ALA A 209 16.27 -1.69 0.94
CA ALA A 209 17.58 -2.16 1.41
C ALA A 209 17.46 -2.90 2.75
N PHE A 210 16.67 -2.37 3.70
CA PHE A 210 16.41 -3.03 4.97
C PHE A 210 15.53 -4.28 4.82
N LEU A 211 14.60 -4.31 3.86
CA LEU A 211 13.77 -5.49 3.59
C LEU A 211 14.62 -6.64 3.04
N TYR A 212 15.44 -6.36 2.02
CA TYR A 212 16.41 -7.32 1.48
C TYR A 212 17.44 -7.72 2.52
N GLY A 213 17.94 -6.75 3.29
CA GLY A 213 18.86 -7.00 4.39
C GLY A 213 18.25 -7.88 5.50
N SER A 214 16.95 -7.75 5.78
CA SER A 214 16.26 -8.62 6.74
C SER A 214 16.20 -10.06 6.25
N ALA A 215 15.87 -10.28 4.97
CA ALA A 215 15.90 -11.61 4.36
C ALA A 215 17.31 -12.21 4.34
N LEU A 216 18.32 -11.40 3.97
CA LEU A 216 19.72 -11.78 3.95
C LEU A 216 20.20 -12.17 5.36
N LEU A 217 20.00 -11.30 6.35
CA LEU A 217 20.43 -11.55 7.73
C LEU A 217 19.74 -12.76 8.33
N PHE A 218 18.45 -12.96 8.08
CA PHE A 218 17.76 -14.14 8.59
C PHE A 218 18.28 -15.40 7.89
N ALA A 219 18.49 -15.40 6.58
CA ALA A 219 19.07 -16.54 5.87
C ALA A 219 20.49 -16.88 6.40
N MET A 220 21.35 -15.86 6.57
CA MET A 220 22.69 -16.01 7.13
C MET A 220 22.65 -16.56 8.56
N HIS A 221 21.83 -15.96 9.42
CA HIS A 221 21.73 -16.34 10.82
C HIS A 221 21.12 -17.74 10.99
N ALA A 222 19.98 -18.02 10.35
CA ALA A 222 19.33 -19.34 10.40
C ALA A 222 20.25 -20.44 9.85
N GLY A 223 20.92 -20.18 8.72
CA GLY A 223 21.91 -21.11 8.16
C GLY A 223 23.08 -21.35 9.13
N THR A 224 23.55 -20.31 9.82
CA THR A 224 24.60 -20.42 10.84
C THR A 224 24.15 -21.27 12.03
N ILE A 225 22.98 -20.97 12.61
CA ILE A 225 22.44 -21.68 13.78
C ILE A 225 22.20 -23.15 13.44
N LEU A 226 21.64 -23.47 12.28
CA LEU A 226 21.49 -24.87 11.83
C LEU A 226 22.85 -25.56 11.65
N ALA A 227 23.86 -24.87 11.11
CA ALA A 227 25.20 -25.44 10.94
C ALA A 227 25.92 -25.73 12.28
N VAL A 228 25.62 -24.96 13.33
CA VAL A 228 26.17 -25.16 14.69
C VAL A 228 25.21 -25.83 15.66
N SER A 229 24.03 -26.31 15.21
CA SER A 229 23.05 -26.97 16.09
C SER A 229 23.57 -28.28 16.68
N ARG A 230 24.48 -28.98 15.97
CA ARG A 230 25.21 -30.15 16.51
C ARG A 230 26.04 -29.85 17.77
N TYR A 231 26.29 -28.57 18.05
CA TYR A 231 26.97 -28.08 19.25
C TYR A 231 26.00 -27.37 20.22
N GLY A 232 24.69 -27.48 19.99
CA GLY A 232 23.66 -26.78 20.77
C GLY A 232 23.61 -25.27 20.51
N GLY A 233 23.96 -24.81 19.30
CA GLY A 233 23.96 -23.39 18.97
C GLY A 233 22.58 -22.73 18.98
N ASP A 234 21.51 -23.51 18.86
CA ASP A 234 20.11 -23.07 19.01
C ASP A 234 19.73 -22.70 20.46
N ARG A 235 20.53 -23.08 21.45
CA ARG A 235 20.38 -22.68 22.86
C ARG A 235 21.04 -21.33 23.12
N GLU A 236 20.55 -20.31 22.42
CA GLU A 236 21.24 -19.03 22.27
C GLU A 236 21.36 -18.25 23.59
N ILE A 237 20.40 -18.38 24.51
CA ILE A 237 20.47 -17.71 25.82
C ILE A 237 21.70 -18.20 26.59
N GLU A 238 21.89 -19.53 26.67
CA GLU A 238 23.04 -20.12 27.32
C GLU A 238 24.35 -19.74 26.61
N GLN A 239 24.34 -19.75 25.27
CA GLN A 239 25.51 -19.36 24.47
C GLN A 239 25.91 -17.88 24.63
N ILE A 240 24.95 -17.00 24.94
CA ILE A 240 25.19 -15.58 25.22
C ILE A 240 25.85 -15.40 26.58
N VAL A 241 25.36 -16.09 27.61
CA VAL A 241 25.88 -15.93 28.99
C VAL A 241 27.16 -16.73 29.23
N ASP A 242 27.31 -17.88 28.58
CA ASP A 242 28.47 -18.75 28.67
C ASP A 242 28.88 -19.23 27.27
N ARG A 243 29.92 -18.60 26.72
CA ARG A 243 30.31 -18.76 25.33
C ARG A 243 30.85 -20.16 25.05
N GLY A 244 30.07 -20.97 24.33
CA GLY A 244 30.48 -22.29 23.87
C GLY A 244 31.11 -22.32 22.47
N THR A 245 31.60 -23.51 22.08
CA THR A 245 32.21 -23.73 20.75
C THR A 245 31.25 -23.49 19.59
N ALA A 246 29.93 -23.59 19.80
CA ALA A 246 28.93 -23.24 18.80
C ALA A 246 29.07 -21.76 18.39
N THR A 247 29.11 -20.87 19.37
CA THR A 247 29.29 -19.43 19.18
C THR A 247 30.65 -19.08 18.58
N GLU A 248 31.72 -19.72 19.06
CA GLU A 248 33.07 -19.45 18.53
C GLU A 248 33.19 -19.84 17.06
N ARG A 249 32.66 -21.00 16.66
CA ARG A 249 32.67 -21.44 15.25
C ARG A 249 31.78 -20.57 14.38
N ALA A 250 30.61 -20.17 14.87
CA ALA A 250 29.73 -19.24 14.17
C ALA A 250 30.42 -17.90 13.90
N ALA A 251 31.08 -17.34 14.92
CA ALA A 251 31.83 -16.09 14.80
C ALA A 251 33.03 -16.22 13.84
N LEU A 252 33.83 -17.28 13.97
CA LEU A 252 35.01 -17.51 13.11
C LEU A 252 34.62 -17.73 11.66
N PHE A 253 33.53 -18.45 11.37
CA PHE A 253 33.03 -18.63 10.01
C PHE A 253 32.82 -17.29 9.31
N TRP A 254 32.11 -16.37 9.95
CA TRP A 254 31.86 -15.04 9.37
C TRP A 254 33.11 -14.18 9.33
N ARG A 255 33.95 -14.22 10.36
CA ARG A 255 35.22 -13.48 10.39
C ARG A 255 36.14 -13.89 9.25
N TRP A 256 36.24 -15.17 8.94
CA TRP A 256 37.05 -15.67 7.83
C TRP A 256 36.39 -15.42 6.46
N THR A 257 35.06 -15.35 6.41
CA THR A 257 34.32 -15.10 5.15
C THR A 257 34.35 -13.63 4.72
N MET A 258 34.11 -12.70 5.66
CA MET A 258 33.91 -11.28 5.33
C MET A 258 34.75 -10.30 6.18
N GLY A 259 35.73 -10.80 6.94
CA GLY A 259 36.71 -9.98 7.67
C GLY A 259 36.24 -9.44 9.03
N PHE A 260 34.94 -9.56 9.35
CA PHE A 260 34.37 -9.20 10.66
C PHE A 260 33.26 -10.19 11.07
N ASN A 261 32.82 -10.12 12.32
CA ASN A 261 31.78 -11.01 12.83
C ASN A 261 30.96 -10.34 13.94
N ALA A 262 29.78 -10.89 14.21
CA ALA A 262 28.95 -10.57 15.37
C ALA A 262 29.24 -11.57 16.52
N THR A 263 28.75 -11.23 17.71
CA THR A 263 28.53 -12.18 18.82
C THR A 263 27.13 -12.79 18.74
N MET A 264 26.87 -13.85 19.52
CA MET A 264 25.56 -14.49 19.60
C MET A 264 24.46 -13.52 20.07
N GLU A 265 24.74 -12.52 20.91
CA GLU A 265 23.72 -11.53 21.30
C GLU A 265 23.55 -10.42 20.26
N SER A 266 24.67 -9.93 19.73
CA SER A 266 24.65 -8.75 18.85
C SER A 266 24.00 -9.03 17.50
N ILE A 267 24.06 -10.26 16.98
CA ILE A 267 23.39 -10.62 15.72
C ILE A 267 21.87 -10.43 15.79
N HIS A 268 21.24 -10.69 16.94
CA HIS A 268 19.81 -10.41 17.14
C HIS A 268 19.53 -8.91 17.17
N ARG A 269 20.48 -8.08 17.63
CA ARG A 269 20.37 -6.61 17.55
C ARG A 269 20.44 -6.13 16.10
N TRP A 270 21.36 -6.67 15.30
CA TRP A 270 21.43 -6.39 13.86
C TRP A 270 20.11 -6.75 13.16
N ALA A 271 19.62 -7.98 13.38
CA ALA A 271 18.36 -8.44 12.81
C ALA A 271 17.17 -7.58 13.24
N TRP A 272 17.08 -7.23 14.54
CA TRP A 272 16.01 -6.39 15.08
C TRP A 272 16.01 -4.99 14.44
N TRP A 273 17.17 -4.33 14.35
CA TRP A 273 17.27 -3.00 13.75
C TRP A 273 16.94 -3.02 12.26
N PHE A 274 17.42 -4.01 11.50
CA PHE A 274 17.06 -4.13 10.08
C PHE A 274 15.55 -4.27 9.89
N ALA A 275 14.88 -5.13 10.65
CA ALA A 275 13.44 -5.31 10.54
C ALA A 275 12.65 -4.04 10.92
N VAL A 276 13.07 -3.34 11.98
CA VAL A 276 12.45 -2.07 12.40
C VAL A 276 12.61 -0.99 11.35
N LEU A 277 13.82 -0.85 10.80
CA LEU A 277 14.14 0.21 9.85
C LEU A 277 13.36 0.07 8.53
N VAL A 278 12.89 -1.11 8.15
CA VAL A 278 11.96 -1.29 7.01
C VAL A 278 10.75 -0.37 7.17
N THR A 279 10.00 -0.54 8.26
CA THR A 279 8.73 0.16 8.45
C THR A 279 8.93 1.61 8.89
N LEU A 280 10.02 1.90 9.61
CA LEU A 280 10.34 3.27 10.00
C LEU A 280 10.64 4.15 8.77
N THR A 281 11.56 3.71 7.91
CA THR A 281 11.92 4.45 6.69
C THR A 281 10.78 4.46 5.68
N GLY A 282 10.05 3.34 5.52
CA GLY A 282 8.84 3.30 4.71
C GLY A 282 7.82 4.36 5.11
N GLY A 283 7.55 4.50 6.42
CA GLY A 283 6.61 5.50 6.91
C GLY A 283 7.09 6.94 6.69
N ILE A 284 8.39 7.21 6.86
CA ILE A 284 8.96 8.54 6.54
C ILE A 284 8.78 8.87 5.05
N GLY A 285 9.11 7.92 4.16
CA GLY A 285 8.99 8.10 2.72
C GLY A 285 7.56 8.40 2.26
N ILE A 286 6.58 7.68 2.80
CA ILE A 286 5.16 7.93 2.52
C ILE A 286 4.73 9.28 3.08
N LEU A 287 5.10 9.62 4.32
CA LEU A 287 4.65 10.86 4.96
C LEU A 287 5.08 12.10 4.17
N LEU A 288 6.31 12.11 3.63
CA LEU A 288 6.83 13.23 2.81
C LEU A 288 6.19 13.33 1.42
N THR A 289 5.58 12.25 0.93
CA THR A 289 5.05 12.17 -0.44
C THR A 289 3.70 12.89 -0.55
N GLY A 290 3.66 13.97 -1.32
CA GLY A 290 2.52 14.89 -1.49
C GLY A 290 2.38 15.95 -0.39
N THR A 291 3.07 15.80 0.75
CA THR A 291 3.10 16.83 1.80
C THR A 291 4.31 17.76 1.65
N VAL A 292 5.43 17.23 1.17
CA VAL A 292 6.70 17.94 0.98
C VAL A 292 7.22 17.78 -0.45
N VAL A 293 7.07 16.59 -1.03
CA VAL A 293 7.55 16.27 -2.39
C VAL A 293 6.40 15.74 -3.23
N ASP A 294 6.06 16.48 -4.29
CA ASP A 294 4.99 16.10 -5.22
C ASP A 294 5.47 15.21 -6.37
N ASN A 295 6.77 15.25 -6.69
CA ASN A 295 7.35 14.45 -7.76
C ASN A 295 8.78 14.02 -7.40
N TRP A 296 8.97 12.73 -7.10
CA TRP A 296 10.26 12.18 -6.68
C TRP A 296 11.31 12.15 -7.79
N GLN A 297 10.91 11.93 -9.04
CA GLN A 297 11.81 11.94 -10.19
C GLN A 297 12.37 13.35 -10.45
N GLU A 298 11.53 14.38 -10.34
CA GLU A 298 11.97 15.77 -10.42
C GLU A 298 12.87 16.14 -9.24
N TRP A 299 12.48 15.75 -8.02
CA TRP A 299 13.30 15.94 -6.82
C TRP A 299 14.69 15.32 -7.01
N ALA A 300 14.78 14.09 -7.52
CA ALA A 300 16.05 13.42 -7.79
C ALA A 300 16.88 14.14 -8.86
N GLY A 301 16.24 14.64 -9.92
CA GLY A 301 16.91 15.44 -10.95
C GLY A 301 17.54 16.72 -10.39
N ARG A 302 16.81 17.45 -9.53
CA ARG A 302 17.31 18.68 -8.87
C ARG A 302 18.50 18.45 -7.94
N HIS A 303 18.59 17.26 -7.34
CA HIS A 303 19.63 16.92 -6.37
C HIS A 303 20.76 16.03 -6.98
N GLY A 304 20.76 15.80 -8.29
CA GLY A 304 21.81 15.05 -8.98
C GLY A 304 21.77 13.53 -8.78
N PHE A 305 20.63 12.97 -8.33
CA PHE A 305 20.42 11.53 -8.17
C PHE A 305 19.64 10.88 -9.32
N GLY A 306 19.12 11.68 -10.27
CA GLY A 306 18.43 11.20 -11.47
C GLY A 306 19.39 10.69 -12.55
N THR A 307 18.89 9.88 -13.49
CA THR A 307 19.67 9.55 -14.70
C THR A 307 20.00 10.83 -15.48
N GLN A 308 21.05 10.79 -16.32
CA GLN A 308 21.43 11.98 -17.10
C GLN A 308 20.27 12.54 -17.93
N THR A 309 19.41 11.67 -18.47
CA THR A 309 18.20 12.07 -19.22
C THR A 309 17.19 12.84 -18.35
N VAL A 310 16.96 12.41 -17.11
CA VAL A 310 16.04 13.06 -16.17
C VAL A 310 16.62 14.39 -15.69
N THR A 311 17.91 14.41 -15.37
CA THR A 311 18.61 15.62 -14.93
C THR A 311 18.65 16.67 -16.03
N GLN A 312 18.86 16.27 -17.30
CA GLN A 312 18.80 17.17 -18.45
C GLN A 312 17.37 17.66 -18.75
N GLN A 313 16.34 16.81 -18.62
CA GLN A 313 14.94 17.24 -18.77
C GLN A 313 14.54 18.27 -17.72
N VAL A 314 14.96 18.10 -16.46
CA VAL A 314 14.67 19.05 -15.39
C VAL A 314 15.46 20.36 -15.55
N ALA A 315 16.72 20.28 -16.00
CA ALA A 315 17.55 21.46 -16.26
C ALA A 315 17.06 22.31 -17.45
N GLN A 316 16.34 21.70 -18.40
CA GLN A 316 15.80 22.36 -19.59
C GLN A 316 14.35 22.83 -19.42
N ALA A 317 13.67 22.46 -18.32
CA ALA A 317 12.33 22.95 -18.03
C ALA A 317 12.41 24.47 -17.72
N PRO A 318 11.61 25.33 -18.38
CA PRO A 318 11.58 26.75 -18.05
C PRO A 318 11.19 26.91 -16.58
N ALA A 319 11.79 27.89 -15.91
CA ALA A 319 11.46 28.26 -14.52
C ALA A 319 10.06 28.87 -14.42
N SER A 320 9.01 28.14 -14.80
CA SER A 320 7.63 28.50 -14.53
C SER A 320 7.24 27.89 -13.19
N ALA A 321 7.23 28.76 -12.18
CA ALA A 321 6.60 28.65 -10.85
C ALA A 321 6.54 27.25 -10.21
N ALA A 322 7.26 27.10 -9.10
CA ALA A 322 6.95 26.09 -8.10
C ALA A 322 5.42 26.04 -7.86
N PRO A 323 4.78 24.86 -7.76
CA PRO A 323 3.42 24.79 -7.24
C PRO A 323 3.52 25.18 -5.76
N GLY A 324 3.32 26.47 -5.50
CA GLY A 324 3.15 26.99 -4.16
C GLY A 324 1.90 26.35 -3.55
N SER A 325 2.04 25.92 -2.31
CA SER A 325 0.93 25.57 -1.44
C SER A 325 -0.10 26.69 -1.42
N THR A 326 -1.25 26.49 -2.05
CA THR A 326 -2.45 27.26 -1.73
C THR A 326 -3.49 26.29 -1.20
N ALA A 327 -3.54 26.18 0.13
CA ALA A 327 -4.74 25.74 0.82
C ALA A 327 -5.88 26.72 0.47
N PRO A 328 -7.10 26.26 0.16
CA PRO A 328 -8.23 27.17 0.05
C PRO A 328 -8.61 27.64 1.45
N GLY A 329 -8.24 28.88 1.76
CA GLY A 329 -8.75 29.61 2.90
C GLY A 329 -10.27 29.78 2.79
N SER A 330 -10.92 29.52 3.90
CA SER A 330 -12.29 29.89 4.23
C SER A 330 -12.61 31.35 3.88
N SER A 331 -13.69 31.59 3.13
CA SER A 331 -14.41 32.86 3.18
C SER A 331 -15.86 32.59 3.56
N SER A 332 -16.13 32.82 4.84
CA SER A 332 -17.46 32.98 5.43
C SER A 332 -18.04 34.35 5.12
N GLY A 333 -19.33 34.38 4.76
CA GLY A 333 -20.28 35.44 5.13
C GLY A 333 -20.48 36.58 4.13
N ALA A 334 -21.67 36.67 3.53
CA ALA A 334 -22.72 37.58 4.01
C ALA A 334 -23.96 37.51 3.10
N ALA A 335 -25.12 37.43 3.73
CA ALA A 335 -26.44 37.55 3.11
C ALA A 335 -26.75 39.01 2.75
N GLY A 336 -27.54 39.22 1.70
CA GLY A 336 -28.14 40.50 1.32
C GLY A 336 -29.21 40.32 0.26
N GLN A 337 -30.46 40.62 0.60
CA GLN A 337 -31.67 40.44 -0.18
C GLN A 337 -31.88 41.52 -1.27
N GLN A 338 -32.53 41.08 -2.36
CA GLN A 338 -33.27 41.70 -3.50
C GLN A 338 -33.95 43.10 -3.32
N PRO A 339 -34.48 43.80 -4.38
CA PRO A 339 -35.32 43.26 -5.50
C PRO A 339 -35.35 43.98 -6.88
N GLY A 340 -36.03 43.36 -7.88
CA GLY A 340 -36.78 44.05 -8.95
C GLY A 340 -36.43 43.74 -10.43
N ALA A 341 -37.37 43.18 -11.20
CA ALA A 341 -37.32 42.71 -12.62
C ALA A 341 -37.71 43.83 -13.64
N PRO A 342 -38.01 43.58 -14.96
CA PRO A 342 -37.91 42.39 -15.83
C PRO A 342 -37.38 42.63 -17.29
N GLY A 343 -37.15 41.55 -18.06
CA GLY A 343 -37.39 41.56 -19.53
C GLY A 343 -36.31 40.95 -20.43
N GLY A 344 -36.75 40.10 -21.38
CA GLY A 344 -36.08 39.89 -22.67
C GLY A 344 -35.54 38.47 -22.94
N GLY A 345 -36.29 37.66 -23.66
CA GLY A 345 -35.85 36.35 -24.16
C GLY A 345 -34.82 36.44 -25.29
N GLY A 346 -33.96 35.43 -25.34
CA GLY A 346 -32.98 35.21 -26.40
C GLY A 346 -32.19 33.94 -26.11
N ALA A 347 -32.71 32.79 -26.54
CA ALA A 347 -31.97 31.54 -26.54
C ALA A 347 -30.84 31.63 -27.57
N GLN A 348 -29.59 31.52 -27.11
CA GLN A 348 -28.41 31.41 -27.96
C GLN A 348 -27.64 30.15 -27.56
N PRO A 349 -27.10 29.37 -28.52
CA PRO A 349 -26.56 28.04 -28.23
C PRO A 349 -25.29 28.17 -27.39
N ALA A 350 -25.21 27.42 -26.30
CA ALA A 350 -24.03 27.34 -25.45
C ALA A 350 -22.87 26.71 -26.24
N ALA A 351 -21.89 27.54 -26.60
CA ALA A 351 -20.56 27.07 -26.96
C ALA A 351 -19.95 26.37 -25.74
N ALA A 352 -19.45 25.14 -25.91
CA ALA A 352 -18.70 24.42 -24.90
C ALA A 352 -17.50 25.28 -24.46
N GLY A 353 -17.56 25.80 -23.24
CA GLY A 353 -16.71 26.88 -22.75
C GLY A 353 -15.36 26.39 -22.22
N GLY A 354 -14.36 27.28 -22.22
CA GLY A 354 -12.98 27.01 -21.77
C GLY A 354 -12.83 26.50 -20.31
N ALA A 355 -13.88 26.55 -19.49
CA ALA A 355 -13.88 25.93 -18.17
C ALA A 355 -13.84 24.39 -18.23
N ASP A 356 -14.55 23.78 -19.19
CA ASP A 356 -14.58 22.32 -19.37
C ASP A 356 -13.25 21.80 -19.91
N VAL A 357 -12.57 22.59 -20.76
CA VAL A 357 -11.24 22.26 -21.29
C VAL A 357 -10.18 22.32 -20.19
N ALA A 358 -10.23 23.31 -19.30
CA ALA A 358 -9.32 23.41 -18.16
C ALA A 358 -9.54 22.27 -17.14
N ALA A 359 -10.79 21.87 -16.90
CA ALA A 359 -11.10 20.69 -16.11
C ALA A 359 -10.57 19.41 -16.80
N GLY A 360 -10.74 19.31 -18.11
CA GLY A 360 -10.24 18.20 -18.92
C GLY A 360 -8.72 18.06 -18.90
N GLU A 361 -7.98 19.17 -18.91
CA GLU A 361 -6.52 19.14 -18.78
C GLU A 361 -6.07 18.55 -17.42
N LYS A 362 -6.79 18.89 -16.33
CA LYS A 362 -6.54 18.32 -15.01
C LYS A 362 -6.83 16.82 -14.99
N VAL A 363 -7.94 16.39 -15.59
CA VAL A 363 -8.26 14.95 -15.71
C VAL A 363 -7.22 14.24 -16.58
N PHE A 364 -6.69 14.91 -17.61
CA PHE A 364 -5.65 14.35 -18.48
C PHE A 364 -4.36 14.02 -17.71
N ALA A 365 -4.12 14.57 -16.52
CA ALA A 365 -3.02 14.13 -15.66
C ALA A 365 -3.06 12.61 -15.37
N LYS A 366 -4.26 12.01 -15.29
CA LYS A 366 -4.45 10.55 -15.16
C LYS A 366 -4.00 9.78 -16.42
N CYS A 367 -3.97 10.44 -17.58
CA CYS A 367 -3.59 9.87 -18.88
C CYS A 367 -2.10 10.12 -19.23
N ARG A 368 -1.48 11.18 -18.69
CA ARG A 368 -0.08 11.62 -18.99
C ARG A 368 0.97 10.55 -18.70
N THR A 369 0.68 9.61 -17.82
CA THR A 369 1.55 8.45 -17.51
C THR A 369 1.75 7.56 -18.73
N CYS A 370 0.68 7.29 -19.48
CA CYS A 370 0.69 6.36 -20.60
C CYS A 370 0.74 7.06 -21.95
N HIS A 371 0.31 8.33 -22.01
CA HIS A 371 0.11 9.06 -23.25
C HIS A 371 0.80 10.42 -23.23
N GLU A 372 1.15 10.90 -24.40
CA GLU A 372 1.55 12.29 -24.62
C GLU A 372 0.56 12.98 -25.57
N VAL A 373 0.42 14.29 -25.42
CA VAL A 373 -0.33 15.19 -26.30
C VAL A 373 0.53 16.41 -26.61
N GLY A 374 0.24 17.04 -27.74
CA GLY A 374 0.95 18.23 -28.23
C GLY A 374 1.98 17.93 -29.34
N PRO A 375 2.67 18.98 -29.81
CA PRO A 375 3.67 18.88 -30.88
C PRO A 375 4.81 17.94 -30.50
N GLY A 376 5.07 16.92 -31.31
CA GLY A 376 6.16 15.97 -31.09
C GLY A 376 5.88 14.86 -30.07
N ALA A 377 4.62 14.68 -29.65
CA ALA A 377 4.19 13.60 -28.75
C ALA A 377 4.65 12.22 -29.24
N LYS A 378 5.28 11.44 -28.36
CA LYS A 378 5.84 10.11 -28.66
C LYS A 378 4.97 9.00 -28.08
N ALA A 379 5.11 7.81 -28.65
CA ALA A 379 4.55 6.60 -28.07
C ALA A 379 5.25 6.25 -26.75
N LYS A 380 4.47 5.89 -25.73
CA LYS A 380 4.94 5.39 -24.42
C LYS A 380 4.33 4.00 -24.18
N ILE A 381 3.70 3.81 -23.02
CA ILE A 381 2.87 2.65 -22.71
C ILE A 381 1.65 2.62 -23.64
N GLY A 382 1.08 3.81 -23.95
CA GLY A 382 0.03 4.03 -24.93
C GLY A 382 0.50 4.86 -26.14
N PRO A 383 -0.29 4.90 -27.22
CA PRO A 383 0.00 5.74 -28.38
C PRO A 383 -0.14 7.24 -28.04
N PRO A 384 0.51 8.16 -28.78
CA PRO A 384 0.27 9.59 -28.64
C PRO A 384 -1.21 9.92 -28.89
N LEU A 385 -1.78 10.83 -28.11
CA LEU A 385 -3.20 11.20 -28.21
C LEU A 385 -3.44 12.53 -28.94
N THR A 386 -2.39 13.19 -29.43
CA THR A 386 -2.52 14.31 -30.37
C THR A 386 -3.33 13.88 -31.60
N GLY A 387 -4.38 14.65 -31.90
CA GLY A 387 -5.32 14.42 -32.97
C GLY A 387 -6.15 13.16 -32.80
N VAL A 388 -6.30 12.60 -31.59
CA VAL A 388 -7.02 11.32 -31.42
C VAL A 388 -8.49 11.43 -31.84
N VAL A 389 -9.15 12.56 -31.59
CA VAL A 389 -10.51 12.82 -32.09
C VAL A 389 -10.45 13.00 -33.60
N GLY A 390 -11.09 12.08 -34.33
CA GLY A 390 -11.09 11.99 -35.79
C GLY A 390 -10.08 10.97 -36.36
N ARG A 391 -9.15 10.46 -35.55
CA ARG A 391 -8.13 9.50 -36.01
C ARG A 391 -8.69 8.08 -36.11
N PRO A 392 -8.35 7.30 -37.16
CA PRO A 392 -8.72 5.89 -37.23
C PRO A 392 -8.22 5.09 -36.02
N ALA A 393 -9.03 4.15 -35.54
CA ALA A 393 -8.63 3.29 -34.43
C ALA A 393 -7.41 2.43 -34.80
N ALA A 394 -6.56 2.16 -33.81
CA ALA A 394 -5.35 1.33 -33.96
C ALA A 394 -4.40 1.72 -35.12
N SER A 395 -4.30 3.02 -35.44
CA SER A 395 -3.62 3.49 -36.67
C SER A 395 -2.24 4.14 -36.48
N VAL A 396 -1.78 4.38 -35.25
CA VAL A 396 -0.47 5.02 -35.04
C VAL A 396 0.65 4.09 -35.53
N PRO A 397 1.48 4.53 -36.50
CA PRO A 397 2.57 3.72 -37.04
C PRO A 397 3.57 3.31 -35.95
N GLY A 398 4.01 2.06 -35.98
CA GLY A 398 5.01 1.52 -35.06
C GLY A 398 4.52 1.23 -33.64
N PHE A 399 3.26 1.55 -33.30
CA PHE A 399 2.70 1.19 -31.99
C PHE A 399 2.07 -0.22 -31.99
N ALA A 400 2.47 -1.05 -31.04
CA ALA A 400 1.97 -2.42 -30.92
C ALA A 400 0.60 -2.47 -30.20
N TYR A 401 -0.50 -2.37 -30.95
CA TYR A 401 -1.86 -2.50 -30.43
C TYR A 401 -2.22 -3.95 -30.01
N SER A 402 -3.19 -4.11 -29.11
CA SER A 402 -3.73 -5.44 -28.75
C SER A 402 -4.50 -6.07 -29.92
N GLU A 403 -4.51 -7.41 -29.98
CA GLU A 403 -5.27 -8.14 -31.01
C GLU A 403 -6.77 -7.81 -30.96
N ALA A 404 -7.35 -7.69 -29.77
CA ALA A 404 -8.76 -7.33 -29.61
C ALA A 404 -9.09 -5.96 -30.23
N LEU A 405 -8.24 -4.94 -29.97
CA LEU A 405 -8.47 -3.61 -30.51
C LEU A 405 -8.23 -3.57 -32.03
N LYS A 406 -7.22 -4.29 -32.54
CA LYS A 406 -6.99 -4.39 -34.00
C LYS A 406 -8.18 -5.02 -34.73
N LYS A 407 -8.79 -6.08 -34.15
CA LYS A 407 -9.97 -6.74 -34.71
C LYS A 407 -11.20 -5.83 -34.71
N LYS A 408 -11.39 -5.05 -33.64
CA LYS A 408 -12.52 -4.11 -33.51
C LYS A 408 -12.33 -2.81 -34.30
N ALA A 409 -11.09 -2.44 -34.66
CA ALA A 409 -10.77 -1.17 -35.30
C ALA A 409 -11.58 -0.86 -36.58
N PRO A 410 -11.86 -1.81 -37.49
CA PRO A 410 -12.72 -1.57 -38.65
C PRO A 410 -14.16 -1.19 -38.27
N GLU A 411 -14.68 -1.73 -37.18
CA GLU A 411 -16.02 -1.39 -36.66
C GLU A 411 -16.03 -0.03 -35.95
N ILE A 412 -14.95 0.31 -35.25
CA ILE A 412 -14.78 1.62 -34.60
C ILE A 412 -14.66 2.73 -35.66
N GLY A 413 -13.92 2.46 -36.75
CA GLY A 413 -13.59 3.46 -37.76
C GLY A 413 -12.72 4.56 -37.18
N SER A 414 -13.17 5.81 -37.28
CA SER A 414 -12.54 6.94 -36.59
C SER A 414 -13.09 7.14 -35.19
N TRP A 415 -12.21 7.51 -34.26
CA TRP A 415 -12.59 7.95 -32.93
C TRP A 415 -13.39 9.25 -33.01
N ASP A 416 -14.52 9.28 -32.32
CA ASP A 416 -15.29 10.47 -32.03
C ASP A 416 -15.46 10.59 -30.51
N LYS A 417 -16.09 11.68 -30.04
CA LYS A 417 -16.26 11.91 -28.61
C LYS A 417 -17.03 10.77 -27.92
N ALA A 418 -18.15 10.36 -28.51
CA ALA A 418 -19.00 9.33 -27.94
C ALA A 418 -18.28 7.99 -27.81
N LYS A 419 -17.54 7.57 -28.85
CA LYS A 419 -16.76 6.34 -28.83
C LYS A 419 -15.61 6.39 -27.84
N LEU A 420 -14.95 7.55 -27.69
CA LEU A 420 -13.89 7.72 -26.69
C LEU A 420 -14.44 7.68 -25.26
N GLU A 421 -15.58 8.31 -25.00
CA GLU A 421 -16.24 8.21 -23.70
C GLU A 421 -16.65 6.78 -23.38
N GLU A 422 -17.23 6.04 -24.33
CA GLU A 422 -17.60 4.64 -24.14
C GLU A 422 -16.36 3.75 -23.92
N TRP A 423 -15.31 3.93 -24.74
CA TRP A 423 -14.03 3.25 -24.57
C TRP A 423 -13.45 3.44 -23.17
N LEU A 424 -13.50 4.66 -22.64
CA LEU A 424 -12.97 5.00 -21.31
C LEU A 424 -13.77 4.41 -20.15
N THR A 425 -15.01 3.94 -20.37
CA THR A 425 -15.77 3.21 -19.34
C THR A 425 -15.16 1.84 -19.04
N ASP A 426 -14.88 1.07 -20.09
CA ASP A 426 -14.29 -0.27 -20.02
C ASP A 426 -13.67 -0.65 -21.38
N PRO A 427 -12.36 -0.41 -21.55
CA PRO A 427 -11.66 -0.71 -22.81
C PRO A 427 -11.74 -2.18 -23.23
N SER A 428 -11.69 -3.11 -22.27
CA SER A 428 -11.74 -4.55 -22.56
C SER A 428 -13.13 -4.97 -23.04
N LYS A 429 -14.18 -4.43 -22.40
CA LYS A 429 -15.56 -4.68 -22.81
C LYS A 429 -15.84 -4.07 -24.18
N TYR A 430 -15.41 -2.83 -24.42
CA TYR A 430 -15.63 -2.13 -25.69
C TYR A 430 -14.93 -2.84 -26.87
N ALA A 431 -13.70 -3.32 -26.68
CA ALA A 431 -12.99 -4.10 -27.71
C ALA A 431 -13.49 -5.55 -27.86
N GLY A 432 -14.32 -6.05 -26.94
CA GLY A 432 -14.77 -7.45 -26.94
C GLY A 432 -13.64 -8.45 -26.65
N GLY A 433 -12.63 -8.07 -25.86
CA GLY A 433 -11.49 -8.91 -25.53
C GLY A 433 -10.41 -8.20 -24.73
N GLN A 434 -9.34 -8.91 -24.38
CA GLN A 434 -8.25 -8.33 -23.59
C GLN A 434 -7.51 -7.25 -24.39
N VAL A 435 -7.44 -6.05 -23.82
CA VAL A 435 -6.66 -4.93 -24.37
C VAL A 435 -5.51 -4.54 -23.46
N LYS A 436 -4.55 -3.79 -24.00
CA LYS A 436 -3.40 -3.31 -23.22
C LYS A 436 -3.74 -2.18 -22.26
N MET A 437 -4.78 -1.40 -22.55
CA MET A 437 -5.25 -0.33 -21.67
C MET A 437 -6.24 -0.90 -20.65
N LEU A 438 -5.80 -1.11 -19.41
CA LEU A 438 -6.66 -1.59 -18.32
C LEU A 438 -7.29 -0.45 -17.50
N PHE A 439 -6.84 0.79 -17.73
CA PHE A 439 -7.35 1.97 -17.04
C PHE A 439 -8.81 2.24 -17.44
N LYS A 440 -9.66 2.50 -16.44
CA LYS A 440 -11.05 2.90 -16.58
C LYS A 440 -11.26 4.24 -15.93
N LEU A 441 -12.01 5.12 -16.59
CA LEU A 441 -12.42 6.40 -16.05
C LEU A 441 -13.90 6.35 -15.71
N ALA A 442 -14.21 5.97 -14.47
CA ALA A 442 -15.58 5.66 -14.05
C ALA A 442 -16.51 6.89 -14.02
N ASN A 443 -15.98 8.07 -13.69
CA ASN A 443 -16.77 9.29 -13.58
C ASN A 443 -17.16 9.82 -14.99
N PRO A 444 -18.46 9.95 -15.33
CA PRO A 444 -18.90 10.45 -16.63
C PRO A 444 -18.51 11.90 -16.90
N GLU A 445 -18.51 12.77 -15.88
CA GLU A 445 -18.12 14.17 -16.03
C GLU A 445 -16.63 14.30 -16.36
N GLU A 446 -15.79 13.49 -15.69
CA GLU A 446 -14.35 13.44 -15.99
C GLU A 446 -14.08 12.90 -17.40
N ARG A 447 -14.82 11.87 -17.83
CA ARG A 447 -14.71 11.33 -19.21
C ARG A 447 -15.02 12.40 -20.24
N LYS A 448 -16.15 13.08 -20.07
CA LYS A 448 -16.55 14.15 -20.98
C LYS A 448 -15.50 15.26 -21.01
N ALA A 449 -15.05 15.71 -19.83
CA ALA A 449 -14.06 16.78 -19.72
C ALA A 449 -12.73 16.41 -20.41
N VAL A 450 -12.20 15.20 -20.19
CA VAL A 450 -10.92 14.79 -20.83
C VAL A 450 -11.07 14.61 -22.33
N VAL A 451 -12.22 14.13 -22.81
CA VAL A 451 -12.50 13.99 -24.25
C VAL A 451 -12.62 15.35 -24.92
N ASP A 452 -13.29 16.32 -24.27
CA ASP A 452 -13.35 17.70 -24.75
C ASP A 452 -11.97 18.35 -24.79
N TYR A 453 -11.13 18.11 -23.77
CA TYR A 453 -9.73 18.55 -23.81
C TYR A 453 -8.95 17.89 -24.97
N LEU A 454 -9.09 16.59 -25.19
CA LEU A 454 -8.41 15.89 -26.28
C LEU A 454 -8.82 16.38 -27.68
N GLU A 455 -10.05 16.88 -27.85
CA GLU A 455 -10.48 17.51 -29.10
C GLU A 455 -9.70 18.79 -29.41
N THR A 456 -9.26 19.52 -28.39
CA THR A 456 -8.42 20.72 -28.55
C THR A 456 -6.97 20.39 -28.93
N GLN A 457 -6.53 19.14 -28.73
CA GLN A 457 -5.18 18.69 -29.00
C GLN A 457 -5.07 18.20 -30.45
N LYS A 458 -4.99 19.10 -31.43
CA LYS A 458 -4.88 18.75 -32.86
C LYS A 458 -3.45 18.73 -33.38
#